data_AF-A0A372IYT2-F1
#
_entry.id   AF-A0A372IYT2-F1
#
_cell.length_a   1.000
_cell.length_b   1.000
_cell.length_c   1.000
_cell.angle_alpha   90.00
_cell.angle_beta   90.00
_cell.angle_gamma   90.00
#
_symmetry.space_group_name_H-M   'P 1'
#
loop_
_entity.id
_entity.type
_entity.pdbx_description
1 polymer ?
#
loop_
_entity_poly.entity_id
_entity_poly.type
_entity_poly.pdbx_seq_one_letter_code
_entity_poly.pdbx_strand_id
1 'polypeptide(L)' 'MQIDKAQILDLLRSQGDQGKADQADQQLPGTVDTEQHAGLLQQLGIDPVELVKMLTGGSGQGGGGIAGKLGGILGR' A
#
# COMPACT_ATOMS: atom_id res chain seq x y z
N MET A 1 0.61 13.61 -10.66
CA MET A 1 -0.68 13.02 -10.17
C MET A 1 -0.76 13.23 -8.66
N GLN A 2 -1.94 13.44 -8.08
CA GLN A 2 -2.10 13.64 -6.64
C GLN A 2 -2.92 12.53 -6.00
N ILE A 3 -2.42 11.99 -4.88
CA ILE A 3 -3.03 10.89 -4.12
C ILE A 3 -3.13 11.32 -2.66
N ASP A 4 -4.26 11.03 -2.03
CA ASP A 4 -4.42 11.28 -0.60
C ASP A 4 -3.51 10.35 0.22
N LYS A 5 -2.85 10.92 1.23
CA LYS A 5 -1.97 10.16 2.13
C LYS A 5 -2.65 8.92 2.69
N ALA A 6 -3.92 9.06 3.11
CA ALA A 6 -4.71 7.96 3.66
C ALA A 6 -4.76 6.75 2.72
N GLN A 7 -4.90 6.97 1.39
CA GLN A 7 -4.93 5.87 0.43
C GLN A 7 -3.59 5.12 0.34
N ILE A 8 -2.48 5.86 0.45
CA ILE A 8 -1.13 5.28 0.47
C ILE A 8 -0.95 4.43 1.73
N LEU A 9 -1.40 4.94 2.89
CA LEU A 9 -1.34 4.20 4.16
C LEU A 9 -2.16 2.92 4.12
N ASP A 10 -3.39 2.99 3.59
CA ASP A 10 -4.26 1.82 3.48
C ASP A 10 -3.68 0.77 2.53
N LEU A 11 -3.07 1.19 1.41
CA LEU A 11 -2.37 0.29 0.51
C LEU A 11 -1.21 -0.43 1.21
N LEU A 12 -0.34 0.32 1.91
CA LEU A 12 0.80 -0.25 2.64
C LEU A 12 0.33 -1.23 3.73
N ARG A 13 -0.71 -0.87 4.48
CA ARG A 13 -1.31 -1.74 5.50
C ARG A 13 -1.93 -2.99 4.87
N SER A 14 -2.60 -2.87 3.73
CA SER A 14 -3.17 -4.01 2.99
C SER A 14 -2.11 -4.97 2.47
N GLN A 15 -0.89 -4.52 2.26
CA GLN A 15 0.26 -5.35 1.87
C GLN A 15 0.96 -6.01 3.07
N GLY A 16 0.57 -5.67 4.29
CA GLY A 16 1.24 -6.10 5.53
C GLY A 16 2.43 -5.23 5.92
N ASP A 17 2.70 -4.15 5.20
CA ASP A 17 3.80 -3.21 5.41
C ASP A 17 3.43 -2.13 6.46
N GLN A 18 2.99 -2.55 7.64
CA GLN A 18 2.56 -1.65 8.73
C GLN A 18 3.65 -0.64 9.12
N GLY A 19 4.91 -1.08 9.23
CA GLY A 19 6.02 -0.20 9.59
C GLY A 19 6.28 0.89 8.56
N LYS A 20 6.12 0.59 7.25
CA LYS A 20 6.23 1.62 6.21
C LYS A 20 5.03 2.55 6.23
N ALA A 21 3.82 2.06 6.53
CA ALA A 21 2.66 2.91 6.69
C ALA A 21 2.87 3.93 7.81
N ASP A 22 3.38 3.53 8.96
CA ASP A 22 3.62 4.47 10.07
C ASP A 22 4.70 5.51 9.74
N GLN A 23 5.77 5.11 9.03
CA GLN A 23 6.79 6.04 8.55
C GLN A 23 6.23 7.01 7.50
N ALA A 24 5.43 6.50 6.58
CA ALA A 24 4.77 7.27 5.54
C ALA A 24 3.78 8.28 6.15
N ASP A 25 3.08 7.93 7.24
CA ASP A 25 2.14 8.83 7.90
C ASP A 25 2.82 10.08 8.48
N GLN A 26 4.04 9.90 9.00
CA GLN A 26 4.84 10.97 9.59
C GLN A 26 5.56 11.85 8.56
N GLN A 27 5.95 11.27 7.43
CA GLN A 27 6.77 11.97 6.42
C GLN A 27 5.95 12.54 5.25
N LEU A 28 4.85 11.88 4.87
CA LEU A 28 4.04 12.33 3.74
C LEU A 28 3.15 13.52 4.13
N PRO A 29 3.03 14.54 3.25
CA PRO A 29 2.01 15.57 3.39
C PRO A 29 0.60 14.98 3.21
N GLY A 30 -0.44 15.75 3.56
CA GLY A 30 -1.84 15.29 3.43
C GLY A 30 -2.21 14.82 2.02
N THR A 31 -1.71 15.52 1.00
CA THR A 31 -1.84 15.15 -0.41
C THR A 31 -0.45 14.97 -1.00
N VAL A 32 -0.23 13.80 -1.58
CA VAL A 32 1.06 13.40 -2.15
C VAL A 32 1.00 13.50 -3.66
N ASP A 33 1.77 14.43 -4.21
CA ASP A 33 2.02 14.48 -5.64
C ASP A 33 3.15 13.50 -6.03
N THR A 34 2.84 12.51 -6.86
CA THR A 34 3.78 11.45 -7.25
C THR A 34 4.95 11.93 -8.09
N GLU A 35 4.83 13.11 -8.71
CA GLU A 35 5.89 13.71 -9.52
C GLU A 35 6.73 14.66 -8.68
N GLN A 36 6.09 15.52 -7.88
CA GLN A 36 6.82 16.49 -7.05
C GLN A 36 7.44 15.84 -5.80
N HIS A 37 6.77 14.85 -5.22
CA HIS A 37 7.25 14.14 -4.02
C HIS A 37 7.91 12.79 -4.35
N ALA A 38 8.30 12.56 -5.61
CA ALA A 38 8.95 11.32 -6.03
C ALA A 38 10.18 10.97 -5.16
N GLY A 39 11.01 11.96 -4.83
CA GLY A 39 12.19 11.75 -3.98
C GLY A 39 11.84 11.35 -2.54
N LEU A 40 10.76 11.92 -1.97
CA LEU A 40 10.31 11.59 -0.61
C LEU A 40 9.70 10.19 -0.56
N LEU A 41 8.93 9.81 -1.60
CA LEU A 41 8.42 8.45 -1.76
C LEU A 41 9.57 7.45 -1.88
N GLN A 42 10.58 7.74 -2.69
CA GLN A 42 11.76 6.88 -2.84
C GLN A 42 12.56 6.72 -1.54
N GLN A 43 12.66 7.76 -0.71
CA GLN A 43 13.29 7.67 0.62
C GLN A 43 12.57 6.70 1.56
N LEU A 44 11.24 6.59 1.42
CA LEU A 44 10.40 5.60 2.13
C LEU A 44 10.46 4.20 1.49
N GLY A 45 11.19 4.03 0.38
CA GLY A 45 11.20 2.80 -0.41
C GLY A 45 9.90 2.56 -1.18
N ILE A 46 9.13 3.62 -1.45
CA ILE A 46 7.89 3.59 -2.23
C ILE A 46 8.22 4.11 -3.64
N ASP A 47 8.01 3.27 -4.64
CA ASP A 47 8.16 3.71 -6.04
C ASP A 47 6.89 4.46 -6.48
N PRO A 48 6.97 5.73 -6.92
CA PRO A 48 5.81 6.50 -7.36
C PRO A 48 5.08 5.87 -8.54
N VAL A 49 5.80 5.25 -9.48
CA VAL A 49 5.22 4.60 -10.66
C VAL A 49 4.46 3.35 -10.23
N GLU A 50 5.05 2.53 -9.35
CA GLU A 50 4.36 1.35 -8.82
C GLU A 50 3.17 1.72 -7.94
N LEU A 51 3.27 2.78 -7.13
CA LEU A 51 2.17 3.31 -6.34
C LEU A 51 0.97 3.67 -7.24
N VAL A 52 1.22 4.42 -8.31
CA VAL A 52 0.18 4.78 -9.30
C VAL A 52 -0.39 3.55 -9.96
N LYS A 53 0.44 2.58 -10.37
CA LYS A 53 -0.02 1.33 -10.99
C LYS A 53 -0.90 0.52 -10.05
N MET A 54 -0.56 0.46 -8.77
CA MET A 54 -1.37 -0.24 -7.77
C MET A 54 -2.70 0.46 -7.49
N LEU A 55 -2.73 1.79 -7.49
CA LEU A 55 -3.97 2.55 -7.26
C LEU A 55 -4.88 2.61 -8.49
N THR A 56 -4.31 2.70 -9.68
CA THR A 56 -5.07 2.85 -10.95
C THR A 56 -5.29 1.53 -11.69
N GLY A 57 -4.44 0.53 -11.46
CA GLY A 57 -4.49 -0.79 -12.09
C GLY A 57 -4.62 -1.97 -11.12
N GLY A 58 -4.64 -1.73 -9.81
CA GLY A 58 -4.75 -2.75 -8.76
C GLY A 58 -6.18 -3.07 -8.28
N SER A 59 -7.21 -2.75 -9.08
CA SER A 59 -8.53 -3.37 -8.93
C SER A 59 -8.47 -4.82 -9.43
N GLY A 60 -7.80 -5.66 -8.65
CA GLY A 60 -7.58 -7.07 -8.92
C GLY A 60 -7.27 -7.80 -7.63
N GLN A 61 -8.26 -7.92 -6.75
CA GLN A 61 -8.42 -9.12 -5.93
C GLN A 61 -7.18 -9.52 -5.10
N GLY A 62 -6.87 -8.79 -4.01
CA GLY A 62 -5.73 -9.16 -3.16
C GLY A 62 -5.81 -8.78 -1.68
N GLY A 63 -6.85 -8.07 -1.25
CA GLY A 63 -7.12 -7.83 0.16
C GLY A 63 -7.85 -9.03 0.77
N GLY A 64 -7.13 -9.93 1.44
CA GLY A 64 -7.74 -10.95 2.29
C GLY A 64 -6.94 -12.24 2.38
N GLY A 65 -5.95 -12.30 3.27
CA GLY A 65 -5.63 -13.57 3.93
C GLY A 65 -6.91 -14.16 4.54
N ILE A 66 -6.99 -15.50 4.65
CA ILE A 66 -8.12 -16.36 5.07
C ILE A 66 -9.02 -16.98 3.97
N ALA A 67 -8.50 -17.39 2.81
CA ALA A 67 -9.24 -18.26 1.88
C ALA A 67 -8.49 -19.52 1.41
N GLY A 68 -7.35 -19.88 2.03
CA GLY A 68 -6.56 -21.04 1.60
C GLY A 68 -5.87 -21.87 2.68
N LYS A 69 -6.13 -21.62 3.98
CA LYS A 69 -5.42 -22.33 5.07
C LYS A 69 -6.26 -22.85 6.24
N LEU A 70 -7.58 -22.94 6.12
CA LEU A 70 -8.46 -23.38 7.22
C LEU A 70 -9.60 -24.32 6.79
N GLY A 71 -9.35 -25.27 5.88
CA GLY A 71 -10.33 -26.30 5.57
C GLY A 71 -9.71 -27.54 4.97
N GLY A 72 -9.37 -28.54 5.79
CA GLY A 72 -9.19 -29.90 5.28
C GLY A 72 -8.19 -30.84 5.94
N ILE A 73 -7.51 -30.50 7.05
CA ILE A 73 -6.57 -31.43 7.72
C ILE A 73 -7.00 -31.88 9.12
N LEU A 74 -8.27 -31.67 9.51
CA LEU A 74 -8.74 -32.17 10.81
C LEU A 74 -10.20 -32.57 10.75
N GLY A 75 -10.46 -33.84 10.39
CA GLY A 75 -11.82 -34.38 10.45
C GLY A 75 -12.01 -35.75 9.80
N ARG A 76 -11.52 -36.79 10.50
CA ARG A 76 -11.75 -38.24 10.30
C ARG A 76 -10.88 -38.96 9.27
#